data_AF-N6UDD5-F1
#
_entry.id   AF-N6UDD5-F1
#
_cell.length_a   1.000
_cell.length_b   1.000
_cell.length_c   1.000
_cell.angle_alpha   90.00
_cell.angle_beta   90.00
_cell.angle_gamma   90.00
#
_symmetry.space_group_name_H-M   'P 1'
#
loop_
_entity.id
_entity.type
_entity.pdbx_description
1 polymer ?
#
loop_
_entity_poly.entity_id
_entity_poly.type
_entity_poly.pdbx_seq_one_letter_code
_entity_poly.pdbx_strand_id
1 'polypeptide(L)'
;MSSWSDSDEFTFLDISSRSETMTTRANETEEREEERKLAFEDIAANQTDTIFNLPGLKITKFTHKRIKFTFQPSLILDDISETYIFCCKLRYLELYRKWMIKKEPIPLSPLIQKVTLGEILIDDNIDSIADVIFKIYCHLKEVSEEEIIYRRNKFKRYKSGLLSDLYIDAIDEELYLTDKERAALFEKRLQIWKRMIPPNVRAKKSTLRK
;
A
#
# COMPACT_ATOMS: atom_id res chain seq x y z
N MET A 1 -56.24 -23.82 49.17
CA MET A 1 -55.19 -24.41 50.03
C MET A 1 -54.20 -25.12 49.14
N SER A 2 -52.93 -25.02 49.52
CA SER A 2 -51.69 -25.34 48.81
C SER A 2 -51.62 -26.64 48.02
N SER A 3 -50.92 -26.59 46.88
CA SER A 3 -49.82 -27.52 46.61
C SER A 3 -48.91 -26.92 45.53
N TRP A 4 -47.88 -26.22 45.98
CA TRP A 4 -46.66 -26.01 45.20
C TRP A 4 -45.84 -27.28 45.39
N SER A 5 -45.54 -27.99 44.33
CA SER A 5 -44.53 -29.04 44.32
C SER A 5 -43.50 -28.65 43.28
N ASP A 6 -42.41 -28.10 43.81
CA ASP A 6 -41.12 -28.00 43.12
C ASP A 6 -40.69 -29.39 42.66
N SER A 7 -40.30 -29.45 41.40
CA SER A 7 -39.28 -30.38 40.93
C SER A 7 -38.51 -29.69 39.82
N ASP A 8 -37.63 -28.77 40.24
CA ASP A 8 -36.49 -28.32 39.44
C ASP A 8 -35.57 -29.53 39.21
N GLU A 9 -35.82 -30.26 38.13
CA GLU A 9 -34.82 -31.14 37.53
C GLU A 9 -33.99 -30.29 36.57
N PHE A 10 -33.08 -29.49 37.15
CA PHE A 10 -32.08 -28.75 36.40
C PHE A 10 -31.11 -29.78 35.81
N THR A 11 -31.37 -30.15 34.56
CA THR A 11 -30.60 -31.15 33.82
C THR A 11 -29.16 -30.69 33.66
N PHE A 12 -28.26 -31.33 34.41
CA PHE A 12 -26.80 -31.23 34.33
C PHE A 12 -26.22 -31.76 33.00
N LEU A 13 -27.06 -31.90 31.97
CA LEU A 13 -26.75 -32.49 30.66
C LEU A 13 -26.35 -31.45 29.60
N ASP A 14 -26.45 -30.15 29.89
CA ASP A 14 -26.27 -29.09 28.87
C ASP A 14 -24.93 -28.34 28.96
N ILE A 15 -24.03 -28.75 29.89
CA ILE A 15 -22.68 -28.17 30.01
C ILE A 15 -21.66 -29.02 29.24
N SER A 16 -21.77 -30.36 29.26
CA SER A 16 -20.86 -31.26 28.52
C SER A 16 -21.02 -31.07 27.01
N SER A 17 -22.24 -31.08 26.50
CA SER A 17 -22.57 -30.90 25.08
C SER A 17 -22.15 -29.53 24.53
N ARG A 18 -22.29 -28.46 25.31
CA ARG A 18 -21.79 -27.11 24.97
C ARG A 18 -20.27 -27.02 25.01
N SER A 19 -19.62 -27.67 25.98
CA SER A 19 -18.17 -27.71 26.06
C SER A 19 -17.56 -28.52 24.91
N GLU A 20 -18.13 -29.68 24.60
CA GLU A 20 -17.75 -30.56 23.50
C GLU A 20 -17.92 -29.83 22.16
N THR A 21 -19.07 -29.21 21.90
CA THR A 21 -19.29 -28.43 20.66
C THR A 21 -18.39 -27.19 20.54
N MET A 22 -17.97 -26.57 21.65
CA MET A 22 -16.98 -25.49 21.62
C MET A 22 -15.56 -26.01 21.38
N THR A 23 -15.15 -27.13 21.99
CA THR A 23 -13.86 -27.76 21.74
C THR A 23 -13.74 -28.31 20.32
N THR A 24 -14.79 -28.91 19.76
CA THR A 24 -14.77 -29.40 18.36
C THR A 24 -14.64 -28.23 17.39
N ARG A 25 -15.37 -27.13 17.63
CA ARG A 25 -15.25 -25.91 16.80
C ARG A 25 -13.88 -25.22 16.92
N ALA A 26 -13.25 -25.27 18.09
CA ALA A 26 -11.92 -24.75 18.32
C ALA A 26 -10.85 -25.61 17.59
N ASN A 27 -10.96 -26.93 17.69
CA ASN A 27 -10.07 -27.87 17.02
C ASN A 27 -10.20 -27.76 15.48
N GLU A 28 -11.42 -27.68 14.94
CA GLU A 28 -11.66 -27.46 13.51
C GLU A 28 -11.08 -26.12 13.01
N THR A 29 -11.01 -25.09 13.87
CA THR A 29 -10.36 -23.82 13.51
C THR A 29 -8.84 -23.89 13.52
N GLU A 30 -8.26 -24.64 14.46
CA GLU A 30 -6.81 -24.82 14.56
C GLU A 30 -6.29 -25.68 13.40
N GLU A 31 -6.94 -26.80 13.10
CA GLU A 31 -6.59 -27.66 11.97
C GLU A 31 -6.62 -26.91 10.64
N ARG A 32 -7.68 -26.14 10.38
CA ARG A 32 -7.79 -25.31 9.16
C ARG A 32 -6.73 -24.20 9.10
N GLU A 33 -6.33 -23.64 10.25
CA GLU A 33 -5.25 -22.65 10.28
C GLU A 33 -3.88 -23.27 9.96
N GLU A 34 -3.63 -24.49 10.45
CA GLU A 34 -2.42 -25.25 10.15
C GLU A 34 -2.36 -25.64 8.67
N GLU A 35 -3.46 -26.16 8.10
CA GLU A 35 -3.56 -26.46 6.67
C GLU A 35 -3.25 -25.24 5.81
N ARG A 36 -3.84 -24.08 6.15
CA ARG A 36 -3.56 -22.83 5.43
C ARG A 36 -2.10 -22.43 5.58
N LYS A 37 -1.52 -22.53 6.78
CA LYS A 37 -0.12 -22.22 7.01
C LYS A 37 0.78 -23.07 6.10
N LEU A 38 0.53 -24.38 6.03
CA LEU A 38 1.27 -25.31 5.18
C LEU A 38 1.12 -24.95 3.69
N ALA A 39 -0.10 -24.66 3.22
CA ALA A 39 -0.33 -24.26 1.83
C ALA A 39 0.44 -22.98 1.44
N PHE A 40 0.47 -21.99 2.33
CA PHE A 40 1.24 -20.77 2.09
C PHE A 40 2.75 -20.99 2.13
N GLU A 41 3.23 -21.87 3.00
CA GLU A 41 4.66 -22.21 3.09
C GLU A 41 5.14 -22.95 1.83
N ASP A 42 4.35 -23.90 1.33
CA ASP A 42 4.65 -24.63 0.11
C ASP A 42 4.72 -23.70 -1.11
N ILE A 43 3.73 -22.83 -1.29
CA ILE A 43 3.70 -21.86 -2.38
C ILE A 43 4.85 -20.85 -2.28
N ALA A 44 5.17 -20.38 -1.06
CA ALA A 44 6.29 -19.45 -0.86
C ALA A 44 7.64 -20.10 -1.16
N ALA A 45 7.82 -21.38 -0.80
CA ALA A 45 9.06 -22.12 -1.01
C ALA A 45 9.26 -22.48 -2.48
N ASN A 46 8.21 -22.94 -3.14
CA ASN A 46 8.26 -23.45 -4.50
C ASN A 46 7.96 -22.38 -5.57
N GLN A 47 7.47 -21.20 -5.16
CA GLN A 47 7.08 -20.10 -6.05
C GLN A 47 6.20 -20.56 -7.22
N THR A 48 5.26 -21.46 -6.93
CA THR A 48 4.43 -22.13 -7.94
C THR A 48 3.48 -21.18 -8.65
N ASP A 49 3.13 -20.07 -8.01
CA ASP A 49 2.18 -19.10 -8.54
C ASP A 49 2.85 -18.07 -9.47
N THR A 50 2.12 -17.68 -10.51
CA THR A 50 2.54 -16.69 -11.50
C THR A 50 2.86 -15.32 -10.88
N ILE A 51 2.25 -14.98 -9.74
CA ILE A 51 2.47 -13.70 -9.05
C ILE A 51 3.93 -13.49 -8.61
N PHE A 52 4.70 -14.55 -8.38
CA PHE A 52 6.12 -14.43 -7.99
C PHE A 52 7.02 -14.02 -9.16
N ASN A 53 6.56 -14.22 -10.39
CA ASN A 53 7.30 -13.98 -11.62
C ASN A 53 6.84 -12.71 -12.37
N LEU A 54 5.93 -11.93 -11.79
CA LEU A 54 5.46 -10.69 -12.40
C LEU A 54 6.58 -9.64 -12.43
N PRO A 55 6.89 -9.04 -13.60
CA PRO A 55 8.01 -8.15 -13.73
C PRO A 55 7.74 -6.82 -13.01
N GLY A 56 8.76 -6.30 -12.34
CA GLY A 56 8.62 -5.11 -11.48
C GLY A 56 7.89 -5.37 -10.16
N LEU A 57 7.29 -6.55 -9.96
CA LEU A 57 6.68 -6.94 -8.69
C LEU A 57 7.70 -7.68 -7.82
N LYS A 58 7.80 -7.29 -6.55
CA LYS A 58 8.64 -7.97 -5.56
C LYS A 58 7.82 -8.29 -4.32
N ILE A 59 7.58 -9.57 -4.09
CA ILE A 59 6.92 -10.05 -2.88
C ILE A 59 7.95 -10.04 -1.75
N THR A 60 7.75 -9.16 -0.77
CA THR A 60 8.67 -8.99 0.38
C THR A 60 8.26 -9.82 1.58
N LYS A 61 6.98 -10.21 1.66
CA LYS A 61 6.48 -11.14 2.67
C LYS A 61 5.29 -11.89 2.08
N PHE A 62 5.32 -13.21 2.14
CA PHE A 62 4.19 -14.07 1.77
C PHE A 62 3.97 -15.08 2.89
N THR A 63 2.93 -14.86 3.69
CA THR A 63 2.60 -15.72 4.83
C THR A 63 1.09 -15.77 4.98
N HIS A 64 0.56 -16.85 5.55
CA HIS A 64 -0.88 -17.04 5.78
C HIS A 64 -1.57 -15.94 6.62
N LYS A 65 -0.82 -15.05 7.32
CA LYS A 65 -1.38 -13.90 8.05
C LYS A 65 -1.17 -12.56 7.34
N ARG A 66 -0.16 -12.47 6.48
CA ARG A 66 0.29 -11.18 5.91
C ARG A 66 1.01 -11.40 4.59
N ILE A 67 0.59 -10.62 3.60
CA ILE A 67 1.27 -10.51 2.33
C ILE A 67 1.72 -9.06 2.17
N LYS A 68 2.93 -8.87 1.67
CA LYS A 68 3.49 -7.58 1.29
C LYS A 68 4.18 -7.72 -0.04
N PHE A 69 3.95 -6.77 -0.92
CA PHE A 69 4.67 -6.67 -2.17
C PHE A 69 4.91 -5.20 -2.52
N THR A 70 5.94 -4.99 -3.30
CA THR A 70 6.26 -3.70 -3.89
C THR A 70 6.17 -3.82 -5.39
N PHE A 71 5.67 -2.78 -6.05
CA PHE A 71 5.70 -2.68 -7.50
C PHE A 71 6.55 -1.47 -7.89
N GLN A 72 7.57 -1.73 -8.69
CA GLN A 72 8.51 -0.74 -9.20
C GLN A 72 8.35 -0.65 -10.74
N PRO A 73 7.62 0.36 -11.24
CA PRO A 73 7.30 0.48 -12.66
C PRO A 73 8.53 0.72 -13.54
N SER A 74 9.58 1.34 -13.01
CA SER A 74 10.83 1.60 -13.75
C SER A 74 11.54 0.33 -14.24
N LEU A 75 11.15 -0.84 -13.74
CA LEU A 75 11.66 -2.14 -14.20
C LEU A 75 10.94 -2.65 -15.46
N ILE A 76 9.83 -2.03 -15.86
CA ILE A 76 8.99 -2.47 -16.99
C ILE A 76 8.57 -1.34 -17.94
N LEU A 77 8.64 -0.09 -17.50
CA LEU A 77 8.27 1.09 -18.27
C LEU A 77 9.44 2.08 -18.26
N ASP A 78 9.72 2.66 -19.42
CA ASP A 78 10.69 3.75 -19.59
C ASP A 78 10.07 5.10 -19.19
N ASP A 79 10.93 6.11 -18.96
CA ASP A 79 10.53 7.49 -18.62
C ASP A 79 9.72 7.64 -17.32
N ILE A 80 9.98 6.77 -16.33
CA ILE A 80 9.45 6.88 -14.98
C ILE A 80 10.58 6.74 -13.95
N SER A 81 10.51 7.50 -12.86
CA SER A 81 11.58 7.53 -11.86
C SER A 81 11.71 6.20 -11.13
N GLU A 82 12.95 5.79 -10.85
CA GLU A 82 13.24 4.60 -10.05
C GLU A 82 12.72 4.74 -8.61
N THR A 83 12.54 5.96 -8.14
CA THR A 83 11.99 6.26 -6.80
C THR A 83 10.47 6.09 -6.73
N TYR A 84 9.80 5.95 -7.87
CA TYR A 84 8.36 5.81 -7.95
C TYR A 84 7.94 4.36 -7.66
N ILE A 85 7.89 3.99 -6.37
CA ILE A 85 7.63 2.63 -5.90
C ILE A 85 6.30 2.58 -5.16
N PHE A 86 5.44 1.62 -5.54
CA PHE A 86 4.20 1.34 -4.84
C PHE A 86 4.39 0.24 -3.82
N CYS A 87 3.96 0.48 -2.58
CA CYS A 87 3.93 -0.52 -1.52
C CYS A 87 2.49 -0.98 -1.28
N CYS A 88 2.29 -2.28 -1.23
CA CYS A 88 0.99 -2.91 -1.01
C CYS A 88 1.09 -3.95 0.08
N LYS A 89 0.03 -4.05 0.89
CA LYS A 89 -0.03 -4.99 2.00
C LYS A 89 -1.43 -5.57 2.13
N LEU A 90 -1.51 -6.90 2.22
CA LEU A 90 -2.70 -7.62 2.62
C LEU A 90 -2.53 -8.16 4.05
N ARG A 91 -3.61 -8.13 4.82
CA ARG A 91 -3.69 -8.66 6.18
C ARG A 91 -4.86 -9.62 6.25
N TYR A 92 -4.61 -10.81 6.77
CA TYR A 92 -5.69 -11.73 7.11
C TYR A 92 -6.40 -11.28 8.39
N LEU A 93 -7.73 -11.28 8.36
CA LEU A 93 -8.60 -10.99 9.49
C LEU A 93 -9.20 -12.30 10.00
N GLU A 94 -8.57 -12.87 11.03
CA GLU A 94 -8.97 -14.17 11.62
C GLU A 94 -10.45 -14.20 12.02
N LEU A 95 -10.96 -13.11 12.62
CA LEU A 95 -12.36 -12.98 13.04
C LEU A 95 -13.36 -13.13 11.87
N TYR A 96 -13.00 -12.61 10.69
CA TYR A 96 -13.88 -12.60 9.52
C TYR A 96 -13.53 -13.69 8.51
N ARG A 97 -12.43 -14.41 8.74
CA ARG A 97 -11.83 -15.35 7.81
C ARG A 97 -11.65 -14.79 6.40
N LYS A 98 -11.22 -13.53 6.32
CA LYS A 98 -11.07 -12.81 5.05
C LYS A 98 -9.79 -12.00 5.03
N TRP A 99 -9.25 -11.81 3.84
CA TRP A 99 -8.10 -10.97 3.58
C TRP A 99 -8.51 -9.54 3.31
N MET A 100 -7.76 -8.60 3.86
CA MET A 100 -8.01 -7.18 3.69
C MET A 100 -6.79 -6.47 3.14
N ILE A 101 -7.01 -5.65 2.11
CA ILE A 101 -5.98 -4.75 1.58
C ILE A 101 -5.82 -3.59 2.56
N LYS A 102 -4.64 -3.48 3.19
CA LYS A 102 -4.32 -2.34 4.03
C LYS A 102 -3.98 -1.16 3.12
N LYS A 103 -4.76 -0.09 3.25
CA LYS A 103 -4.53 1.18 2.54
C LYS A 103 -3.16 1.74 2.92
N GLU A 104 -2.21 1.58 2.02
CA GLU A 104 -0.95 2.34 1.98
C GLU A 104 -1.17 3.55 1.05
N PRO A 105 -0.30 4.58 1.05
CA PRO A 105 -0.50 5.77 0.22
C PRO A 105 -0.22 5.45 -1.25
N ILE A 106 -1.08 4.63 -1.84
CA ILE A 106 -1.23 4.51 -3.28
C ILE A 106 -1.89 5.83 -3.72
N PRO A 107 -1.41 6.51 -4.77
CA PRO A 107 -2.02 7.74 -5.27
C PRO A 107 -3.53 7.56 -5.35
N LEU A 108 -4.25 8.56 -4.84
CA LEU A 108 -5.71 8.57 -4.69
C LEU A 108 -6.40 8.54 -6.06
N SER A 109 -6.29 7.45 -6.80
CA SER A 109 -7.11 7.20 -7.97
C SER A 109 -8.49 6.71 -7.48
N PRO A 110 -9.59 7.32 -7.94
CA PRO A 110 -10.94 6.85 -7.66
C PRO A 110 -11.21 5.43 -8.20
N LEU A 111 -10.35 4.91 -9.09
CA LEU A 111 -10.40 3.53 -9.57
C LEU A 111 -9.75 2.53 -8.60
N ILE A 112 -8.65 2.86 -7.91
CA ILE A 112 -8.17 2.06 -6.78
C ILE A 112 -9.29 2.00 -5.76
N GLN A 113 -9.90 3.14 -5.45
CA GLN A 113 -11.09 3.15 -4.61
C GLN A 113 -12.18 2.21 -5.15
N LYS A 114 -12.52 2.14 -6.44
CA LYS A 114 -13.54 1.19 -6.93
C LYS A 114 -13.10 -0.28 -6.95
N VAL A 115 -11.87 -0.57 -7.36
CA VAL A 115 -11.27 -1.93 -7.39
C VAL A 115 -11.00 -2.45 -5.98
N THR A 116 -10.73 -1.55 -5.03
CA THR A 116 -10.37 -1.83 -3.64
C THR A 116 -11.53 -1.58 -2.63
N LEU A 117 -12.61 -0.89 -3.03
CA LEU A 117 -13.84 -0.67 -2.21
C LEU A 117 -15.01 -1.53 -2.65
N GLY A 118 -14.95 -2.22 -3.79
CA GLY A 118 -15.99 -3.19 -4.17
C GLY A 118 -16.09 -4.33 -3.16
N GLU A 119 -14.94 -4.89 -2.77
CA GLU A 119 -14.83 -5.84 -1.66
C GLU A 119 -13.48 -5.62 -0.94
N ILE A 120 -13.53 -4.93 0.21
CA ILE A 120 -12.37 -4.77 1.11
C ILE A 120 -11.91 -6.14 1.65
N LEU A 121 -12.76 -7.17 1.51
CA LEU A 121 -12.62 -8.48 2.12
C LEU A 121 -12.61 -9.56 1.04
N ILE A 122 -11.44 -10.13 0.81
CA ILE A 122 -11.19 -11.22 -0.14
C ILE A 122 -11.36 -12.55 0.61
N ASP A 123 -11.95 -13.54 -0.02
CA ASP A 123 -12.14 -14.85 0.59
C ASP A 123 -10.80 -15.57 0.84
N ASP A 124 -10.81 -16.52 1.79
CA ASP A 124 -9.64 -17.31 2.20
C ASP A 124 -9.32 -18.42 1.19
N ASN A 125 -9.24 -18.06 -0.10
CA ASN A 125 -8.77 -18.92 -1.18
C ASN A 125 -7.53 -18.28 -1.82
N ILE A 126 -6.46 -19.07 -1.96
CA ILE A 126 -5.18 -18.61 -2.48
C ILE A 126 -5.30 -18.16 -3.94
N ASP A 127 -6.09 -18.87 -4.77
CA ASP A 127 -6.34 -18.45 -6.16
C ASP A 127 -6.98 -17.06 -6.19
N SER A 128 -7.93 -16.80 -5.28
CA SER A 128 -8.58 -15.49 -5.14
C SER A 128 -7.60 -14.41 -4.67
N ILE A 129 -6.61 -14.74 -3.86
CA ILE A 129 -5.57 -13.81 -3.42
C ILE A 129 -4.62 -13.49 -4.57
N ALA A 130 -4.17 -14.50 -5.31
CA ALA A 130 -3.30 -14.34 -6.46
C ALA A 130 -3.95 -13.47 -7.53
N ASP A 131 -5.22 -13.74 -7.85
CA ASP A 131 -6.04 -12.93 -8.76
C ASP A 131 -6.13 -11.48 -8.32
N VAL A 132 -6.29 -11.23 -7.01
CA VAL A 132 -6.33 -9.86 -6.49
C VAL A 132 -4.99 -9.17 -6.62
N ILE A 133 -3.88 -9.85 -6.31
CA ILE A 133 -2.53 -9.29 -6.49
C ILE A 133 -2.29 -8.96 -7.96
N PHE A 134 -2.70 -9.84 -8.88
CA PHE A 134 -2.60 -9.61 -10.31
C PHE A 134 -3.44 -8.41 -10.77
N LYS A 135 -4.69 -8.29 -10.31
CA LYS A 135 -5.54 -7.12 -10.60
C LYS A 135 -4.92 -5.82 -10.09
N ILE A 136 -4.36 -5.82 -8.87
CA ILE A 136 -3.64 -4.67 -8.32
C ILE A 136 -2.44 -4.34 -9.21
N TYR A 137 -1.65 -5.33 -9.60
CA TYR A 137 -0.51 -5.16 -10.50
C TYR A 137 -0.90 -4.50 -11.82
N CYS A 138 -1.92 -5.02 -12.51
CA CYS A 138 -2.41 -4.44 -13.77
C CYS A 138 -2.83 -2.98 -13.58
N HIS A 139 -3.56 -2.68 -12.51
CA HIS A 139 -4.01 -1.32 -12.26
C HIS A 139 -2.86 -0.36 -11.92
N LEU A 140 -1.88 -0.79 -11.13
CA LEU A 140 -0.70 0.04 -10.83
C LEU A 140 0.12 0.30 -12.10
N LYS A 141 0.16 -0.66 -13.04
CA LYS A 141 0.77 -0.46 -14.35
C LYS A 141 0.04 0.62 -15.15
N GLU A 142 -1.29 0.57 -15.25
CA GLU A 142 -2.10 1.61 -15.90
C GLU A 142 -1.84 3.00 -15.31
N VAL A 143 -1.86 3.11 -13.98
CA VAL A 143 -1.57 4.37 -13.27
C VAL A 143 -0.16 4.89 -13.58
N SER A 144 0.81 3.99 -13.74
CA SER A 144 2.18 4.37 -14.09
C SER A 144 2.28 4.90 -15.52
N GLU A 145 1.55 4.30 -16.47
CA GLU A 145 1.45 4.78 -17.85
C GLU A 145 0.80 6.17 -17.91
N GLU A 146 -0.26 6.41 -17.13
CA GLU A 146 -0.90 7.72 -17.00
C GLU A 146 0.06 8.78 -16.43
N GLU A 147 0.84 8.43 -15.40
CA GLU A 147 1.84 9.32 -14.79
C GLU A 147 2.94 9.70 -15.81
N ILE A 148 3.40 8.76 -16.63
CA ILE A 148 4.37 9.04 -17.72
C ILE A 148 3.79 10.09 -18.68
N ILE A 149 2.54 9.90 -19.12
CA ILE A 149 1.85 10.84 -20.02
C ILE A 149 1.74 12.22 -19.36
N TYR A 150 1.32 12.26 -18.09
CA TYR A 150 1.19 13.50 -17.33
C TYR A 150 2.53 14.25 -17.25
N ARG A 151 3.61 13.56 -16.88
CA ARG A 151 4.95 14.15 -16.75
C ARG A 151 5.53 14.62 -18.07
N ARG A 152 5.41 13.82 -19.13
CA ARG A 152 5.81 14.24 -20.49
C ARG A 152 5.06 15.51 -20.91
N ASN A 153 3.75 15.59 -20.65
CA ASN A 153 2.95 16.78 -20.98
C ASN A 153 3.28 18.00 -20.10
N LYS A 154 3.59 17.78 -18.81
CA LYS A 154 4.10 18.81 -17.91
C LYS A 154 5.42 19.37 -18.43
N PHE A 155 6.36 18.50 -18.81
CA PHE A 155 7.66 18.92 -19.33
C PHE A 155 7.56 19.65 -20.68
N LYS A 156 6.69 19.20 -21.60
CA LYS A 156 6.43 19.92 -22.86
C LYS A 156 5.95 21.35 -22.63
N ARG A 157 5.00 21.55 -21.71
CA ARG A 157 4.51 22.89 -21.33
C ARG A 157 5.60 23.74 -20.68
N TYR A 158 6.51 23.13 -19.94
CA TYR A 158 7.69 23.81 -19.40
C TYR A 158 8.63 24.29 -20.51
N LYS A 159 9.01 23.41 -21.45
CA LYS A 159 9.88 23.77 -22.58
C LYS A 159 9.26 24.82 -23.51
N SER A 160 7.92 24.85 -23.62
CA SER A 160 7.21 25.89 -24.38
C SER A 160 7.01 27.21 -23.61
N GLY A 161 7.51 27.33 -22.38
CA GLY A 161 7.36 28.53 -21.55
C GLY A 161 5.97 28.74 -20.94
N LEU A 162 5.07 27.75 -21.02
CA LEU A 162 3.73 27.81 -20.43
C LEU A 162 3.73 27.48 -18.93
N LEU A 163 4.81 26.87 -18.42
CA LEU A 163 5.03 26.60 -17.00
C LEU A 163 6.33 27.26 -16.53
N SER A 164 6.30 27.81 -15.32
CA SER A 164 7.47 28.38 -14.65
C SER A 164 8.39 27.28 -14.06
N ASP A 165 9.67 27.61 -13.89
CA ASP A 165 10.70 26.80 -13.18
C ASP A 165 10.24 26.31 -11.78
N LEU A 166 9.29 27.02 -11.15
CA LEU A 166 8.72 26.67 -9.84
C LEU A 166 7.81 25.43 -9.88
N TYR A 167 7.28 25.07 -11.05
CA TYR A 167 6.34 23.95 -11.19
C TYR A 167 7.03 22.62 -11.52
N ILE A 168 8.31 22.65 -11.87
CA ILE A 168 9.12 21.46 -12.11
C ILE A 168 9.55 20.91 -10.75
N ASP A 169 9.28 19.63 -10.50
CA ASP A 169 9.67 18.95 -9.26
C ASP A 169 10.95 18.12 -9.45
N ALA A 170 11.49 17.59 -8.35
CA ALA A 170 12.73 16.82 -8.39
C ALA A 170 12.66 15.58 -9.31
N ILE A 171 11.47 14.98 -9.46
CA ILE A 171 11.27 13.82 -10.33
C ILE A 171 11.30 14.27 -11.80
N ASP A 172 10.68 15.39 -12.14
CA ASP A 172 10.78 15.96 -13.50
C ASP A 172 12.22 16.34 -13.84
N GLU A 173 12.97 16.88 -12.87
CA GLU A 173 14.38 17.21 -13.03
C GLU A 173 15.23 15.97 -13.30
N GLU A 174 15.01 14.90 -12.55
CA GLU A 174 15.67 13.60 -12.75
C GLU A 174 15.39 13.03 -14.15
N LEU A 175 14.13 13.07 -14.59
CA LEU A 175 13.70 12.43 -15.82
C LEU A 175 14.10 13.17 -17.09
N TYR A 176 14.05 14.51 -17.07
CA TYR A 176 14.09 15.29 -18.32
C TYR A 176 15.16 16.37 -18.38
N LEU A 177 15.84 16.69 -17.27
CA LEU A 177 16.86 17.72 -17.24
C LEU A 177 18.26 17.13 -17.14
N THR A 178 19.19 17.75 -17.87
CA THR A 178 20.62 17.47 -17.72
C THR A 178 21.18 18.05 -16.42
N ASP A 179 22.32 17.54 -15.96
CA ASP A 179 23.01 18.04 -14.75
C ASP A 179 23.23 19.56 -14.77
N LYS A 180 23.56 20.11 -15.94
CA LYS A 180 23.75 21.55 -16.13
C LYS A 180 22.45 22.33 -15.96
N GLU A 181 21.36 21.84 -16.53
CA GLU A 181 20.03 22.45 -16.38
C GLU A 181 19.57 22.37 -14.91
N ARG A 182 19.78 21.23 -14.25
CA ARG A 182 19.48 21.04 -12.82
C ARG A 182 20.24 22.04 -11.94
N ALA A 183 21.54 22.19 -12.16
CA ALA A 183 22.38 23.14 -11.43
C ALA A 183 21.90 24.59 -11.61
N ALA A 184 21.60 25.00 -12.86
CA ALA A 184 21.12 26.34 -13.15
C ALA A 184 19.76 26.63 -12.49
N LEU A 185 18.86 25.63 -12.48
CA LEU A 185 17.53 25.75 -11.87
C LEU A 185 17.65 25.83 -10.33
N PHE A 186 18.54 25.04 -9.74
CA PHE A 186 18.88 25.13 -8.32
C PHE A 186 19.42 26.51 -7.95
N GLU A 187 20.35 27.09 -8.72
CA GLU A 187 20.87 28.43 -8.48
C GLU A 187 19.78 29.50 -8.52
N LYS A 188 18.87 29.44 -9.50
CA LYS A 188 17.71 30.36 -9.58
C LYS A 188 16.84 30.28 -8.33
N ARG A 189 16.52 29.06 -7.88
CA ARG A 189 15.73 28.84 -6.65
C ARG A 189 16.46 29.34 -5.41
N LEU A 190 17.77 29.12 -5.33
CA LEU A 190 18.60 29.60 -4.22
C LEU A 190 18.63 31.13 -4.14
N GLN A 191 18.68 31.83 -5.28
CA GLN A 191 18.58 33.28 -5.31
C GLN A 191 17.23 33.79 -4.77
N ILE A 192 16.13 33.12 -5.11
CA ILE A 192 14.80 33.43 -4.56
C ILE A 192 14.79 33.20 -3.04
N TRP A 193 15.27 32.04 -2.58
CA TRP A 193 15.35 31.70 -1.16
C TRP A 193 16.15 32.72 -0.35
N LYS A 194 17.31 33.16 -0.86
CA LYS A 194 18.13 34.20 -0.20
C LYS A 194 17.37 35.52 -0.01
N ARG A 195 16.42 35.86 -0.88
CA ARG A 195 15.55 37.05 -0.74
C ARG A 195 14.43 36.86 0.27
N MET A 196 14.05 35.61 0.57
CA MET A 196 13.02 35.28 1.55
C MET A 196 13.55 35.23 2.98
N ILE A 197 14.87 35.19 3.19
CA ILE A 197 15.48 35.28 4.52
C ILE A 197 15.32 36.72 5.03
N PRO A 198 14.57 36.95 6.12
CA PRO A 198 14.38 38.29 6.65
C PRO A 198 15.74 38.89 7.06
N PRO A 199 15.96 40.20 6.83
CA PRO A 199 17.21 40.85 7.22
C PRO A 199 17.44 40.68 8.72
N ASN A 200 18.66 40.29 9.10
CA ASN A 200 19.01 39.97 10.47
C ASN A 200 18.86 41.22 11.37
N VAL A 201 17.73 41.33 12.08
CA VAL A 201 17.32 42.52 12.86
C VAL A 201 18.30 42.85 14.00
N ARG A 202 19.21 41.93 14.34
CA ARG A 202 20.18 42.10 15.43
C ARG A 202 21.40 42.95 15.08
N ALA A 203 21.65 43.28 13.81
CA ALA A 203 22.84 44.04 13.41
C ALA A 203 22.69 45.58 13.47
N LYS A 204 21.50 46.13 13.78
CA LYS A 204 21.25 47.60 13.74
C LYS A 204 21.23 48.31 15.10
N LYS A 205 21.57 47.66 16.22
CA LYS A 205 21.52 48.27 17.56
C LYS A 205 22.86 48.74 18.14
N SER A 206 23.97 48.72 17.39
CA SER A 206 25.29 49.09 17.94
C SER A 206 25.85 50.45 17.50
N THR A 207 25.17 51.24 16.65
CA THR A 207 25.67 52.53 16.14
C THR A 207 24.94 53.78 16.65
N LEU A 208 24.19 53.66 17.75
CA LEU A 208 23.57 54.80 18.44
C LEU A 208 23.83 54.74 19.95
N ARG A 209 25.09 54.98 20.33
CA ARG A 209 25.43 55.59 21.63
C ARG A 209 26.51 56.62 21.36
N LYS A 210 26.07 57.89 21.24
CA LYS A 210 26.89 59.06 21.53
C LYS A 210 27.05 59.17 23.04
#